data_AF-A0A1Z8Y7P7-F1
#
_entry.id   AF-A0A1Z8Y7P7-F1
#
_cell.length_a   1.000
_cell.length_b   1.000
_cell.length_c   1.000
_cell.angle_alpha   90.00
_cell.angle_beta   90.00
_cell.angle_gamma   90.00
#
_symmetry.space_group_name_H-M   'P 1'
#
loop_
_entity.id
_entity.type
_entity.pdbx_description
1 polymer ?
#
loop_
_entity_poly.entity_id
_entity_poly.type
_entity_poly.pdbx_seq_one_letter_code
_entity_poly.pdbx_strand_id
1 'polypeptide(L)'
;MELTLVPIKGGKLSVEPEAREFVIVNEFQSGVFQIDKNRALISLADAQQMLRLSAGDLYDTSGEIDPETGAPKKIGTSPARATQVLVRTAEGYTPQQLSRAVLDAYQTFWKNSRSLSDRIVQPPDPFAVTIMTWEQQLADIIGPVQKERELMRILFSIVYIVCGGLVLSIFWAIVYEKTRDIGILRAIGASRPGILGIFLIYGLVIGLLGSIFGALLGWLVVSNINAIHDAMGEPAPTWLIISVFTLGGILLIVAIHAAVRGSILRWLLGVIGCLLLVAVGVGLSLHQGFLLWDPSVYYFDDVPNETDWFTALLTMGGAVLFSVIGAAIPAARAADTDPVTALRYQ
;
A
#
# COMPACT_ATOMS: atom_id res chain seq x y z
N MET A 1 7.91 -20.22 -27.29
CA MET A 1 9.11 -20.07 -26.44
C MET A 1 9.68 -21.46 -26.24
N GLU A 2 10.96 -21.67 -26.51
CA GLU A 2 11.59 -22.99 -26.45
C GLU A 2 12.25 -23.16 -25.07
N LEU A 3 11.82 -24.16 -24.29
CA LEU A 3 12.34 -24.43 -22.94
C LEU A 3 13.29 -25.62 -23.03
N THR A 4 14.59 -25.37 -22.89
CA THR A 4 15.61 -26.40 -22.90
C THR A 4 15.81 -26.98 -21.50
N LEU A 5 15.46 -28.25 -21.30
CA LEU A 5 15.70 -28.96 -20.05
C LEU A 5 16.86 -29.96 -20.23
N VAL A 6 17.73 -30.06 -19.22
CA VAL A 6 18.81 -31.07 -19.19
C VAL A 6 18.36 -32.22 -18.29
N PRO A 7 17.97 -33.38 -18.83
CA PRO A 7 17.54 -34.51 -18.01
C PRO A 7 18.74 -35.20 -17.33
N ILE A 8 18.61 -35.48 -16.03
CA ILE A 8 19.55 -36.34 -15.30
C ILE A 8 19.04 -37.79 -15.39
N LYS A 9 19.74 -38.65 -16.12
CA LYS A 9 19.39 -40.08 -16.26
C LYS A 9 20.52 -40.93 -15.69
N GLY A 10 20.26 -41.67 -14.62
CA GLY A 10 21.21 -42.64 -14.06
C GLY A 10 22.49 -42.06 -13.45
N GLY A 11 22.46 -40.85 -12.87
CA GLY A 11 23.61 -40.24 -12.19
C GLY A 11 24.72 -39.71 -13.11
N LYS A 12 24.50 -39.71 -14.44
CA LYS A 12 25.34 -39.01 -15.43
C LYS A 12 24.52 -37.95 -16.15
N LEU A 13 25.08 -36.76 -16.29
CA LEU A 13 24.54 -35.69 -17.14
C LEU A 13 24.58 -36.17 -18.59
N SER A 14 23.42 -36.48 -19.16
CA SER A 14 23.28 -36.69 -20.60
C SER A 14 23.33 -35.34 -21.28
N VAL A 15 24.28 -35.13 -22.18
CA VAL A 15 24.60 -33.81 -22.78
C VAL A 15 23.72 -33.49 -23.99
N GLU A 16 22.84 -34.40 -24.41
CA GLU A 16 21.88 -34.10 -25.47
C GLU A 16 20.68 -33.32 -24.89
N PRO A 17 20.55 -32.02 -25.18
CA PRO A 17 19.39 -31.26 -24.78
C PRO A 17 18.16 -31.81 -25.50
N GLU A 18 17.19 -32.30 -24.73
CA GLU A 18 15.90 -32.71 -25.27
C GLU A 18 15.04 -31.44 -25.36
N ALA A 19 15.02 -30.81 -26.54
CA ALA A 19 14.18 -29.65 -26.79
C ALA A 19 12.75 -30.11 -27.07
N ARG A 20 11.78 -29.53 -26.36
CA ARG A 20 10.36 -29.80 -26.57
C ARG A 20 9.61 -28.49 -26.75
N GLU A 21 8.85 -28.38 -27.83
CA GLU A 21 7.95 -27.24 -28.03
C GLU A 21 6.71 -27.39 -27.15
N PHE A 22 6.33 -26.31 -26.47
CA PHE A 22 5.12 -26.26 -25.65
C PHE A 22 4.16 -25.23 -26.22
N VAL A 23 2.86 -25.57 -26.21
CA VAL A 23 1.81 -24.60 -26.47
C VAL A 23 1.61 -23.78 -25.20
N ILE A 24 1.91 -22.48 -25.28
CA ILE A 24 1.60 -21.52 -24.22
C ILE A 24 0.08 -21.32 -24.26
N VAL A 25 -0.59 -21.69 -23.17
CA VAL A 25 -2.05 -21.60 -23.07
C VAL A 25 -2.47 -20.19 -22.65
N ASN A 26 -1.65 -19.54 -21.81
CA ASN A 26 -1.81 -18.14 -21.43
C ASN A 26 -0.51 -17.58 -20.83
N GLU A 27 -0.40 -16.26 -20.77
CA GLU A 27 0.53 -15.57 -19.88
C GLU A 27 -0.19 -15.29 -18.57
N PHE A 28 0.39 -15.70 -17.45
CA PHE A 28 -0.19 -15.40 -16.15
C PHE A 28 0.07 -13.92 -15.86
N GLN A 29 -0.98 -13.13 -15.70
CA GLN A 29 -0.90 -11.76 -15.24
C GLN A 29 -1.37 -11.71 -13.79
N SER A 30 -0.43 -11.77 -12.87
CA SER A 30 -0.68 -11.53 -11.45
C SER A 30 -0.68 -10.06 -11.09
N GLY A 31 -0.25 -9.17 -12.00
CA GLY A 31 0.00 -7.76 -11.72
C GLY A 31 1.28 -7.56 -10.89
N VAL A 32 2.08 -8.62 -10.78
CA VAL A 32 3.36 -8.63 -10.08
C VAL A 32 4.46 -8.90 -11.09
N PHE A 33 5.16 -7.84 -11.49
CA PHE A 33 6.18 -7.85 -12.55
C PHE A 33 7.14 -9.04 -12.51
N GLN A 34 7.72 -9.36 -11.35
CA GLN A 34 8.69 -10.48 -11.22
C GLN A 34 8.06 -11.86 -11.36
N ILE A 35 6.79 -12.01 -10.96
CA ILE A 35 6.04 -13.26 -11.13
C ILE A 35 5.74 -13.43 -12.61
N ASP A 36 5.31 -12.37 -13.28
CA ASP A 36 4.82 -12.44 -14.66
C ASP A 36 5.97 -12.52 -15.68
N LYS A 37 7.10 -11.83 -15.44
CA LYS A 37 8.25 -11.78 -16.37
C LYS A 37 8.87 -13.15 -16.71
N ASN A 38 8.80 -14.11 -15.78
CA ASN A 38 9.46 -15.41 -15.93
C ASN A 38 8.50 -16.60 -15.85
N ARG A 39 7.18 -16.38 -16.00
CA ARG A 39 6.19 -17.45 -15.92
C ARG A 39 5.35 -17.55 -17.19
N ALA A 40 5.35 -18.73 -17.79
CA ALA A 40 4.42 -19.10 -18.85
C ALA A 40 3.51 -20.22 -18.33
N LEU A 41 2.23 -20.19 -18.70
CA LEU A 41 1.32 -21.28 -18.41
C LEU A 41 1.33 -22.27 -19.59
N ILE A 42 1.70 -23.51 -19.30
CA ILE A 42 1.63 -24.63 -20.24
C ILE A 42 0.36 -25.44 -19.99
N SER A 43 -0.03 -26.25 -20.98
CA SER A 43 -1.14 -27.18 -20.82
C SER A 43 -0.91 -28.12 -19.64
N LEU A 44 -1.97 -28.35 -18.84
CA LEU A 44 -1.93 -29.27 -17.72
C LEU A 44 -1.53 -30.69 -18.17
N ALA A 45 -1.99 -31.11 -19.36
CA ALA A 45 -1.63 -32.42 -19.92
C ALA A 45 -0.12 -32.53 -20.22
N ASP A 46 0.47 -31.48 -20.78
CA ASP A 46 1.91 -31.43 -21.09
C ASP A 46 2.73 -31.41 -19.81
N ALA A 47 2.31 -30.61 -18.81
CA ALA A 47 2.93 -30.58 -17.49
C ALA A 47 2.86 -31.95 -16.78
N GLN A 48 1.70 -32.61 -16.84
CA GLN A 48 1.51 -33.93 -16.25
C GLN A 48 2.39 -34.99 -16.90
N GLN A 49 2.54 -34.96 -18.23
CA GLN A 49 3.42 -35.86 -18.94
C GLN A 49 4.90 -35.59 -18.61
N MET A 50 5.31 -34.32 -18.61
CA MET A 50 6.69 -33.90 -18.33
C MET A 50 7.13 -34.27 -16.92
N LEU A 51 6.26 -34.04 -15.93
CA LEU A 51 6.54 -34.32 -14.52
C LEU A 51 6.14 -35.75 -14.11
N ARG A 52 5.69 -36.59 -15.05
CA ARG A 52 5.22 -37.96 -14.80
C ARG A 52 4.17 -38.04 -13.68
N LEU A 53 3.24 -37.09 -13.70
CA LEU A 53 2.15 -36.96 -12.73
C LEU A 53 0.89 -37.75 -13.14
N SER A 54 0.82 -38.25 -14.38
CA SER A 54 -0.26 -39.12 -14.82
C SER A 54 -0.24 -40.47 -14.07
N ALA A 55 -1.36 -41.20 -14.13
CA ALA A 55 -1.37 -42.58 -13.64
C ALA A 55 -0.31 -43.40 -14.40
N GLY A 56 0.42 -44.24 -13.66
CA GLY A 56 1.54 -45.00 -14.22
C GLY A 56 1.55 -46.43 -13.70
N ASP A 57 2.06 -47.36 -14.48
CA ASP A 57 2.11 -48.77 -14.09
C ASP A 57 3.17 -49.00 -13.00
N LEU A 58 2.79 -49.72 -11.94
CA LEU A 58 3.75 -50.24 -10.95
C LEU A 58 4.24 -51.60 -11.43
N TYR A 59 5.55 -51.76 -11.39
CA TYR A 59 6.24 -53.00 -11.70
C TYR A 59 6.91 -53.55 -10.44
N ASP A 60 7.06 -54.87 -10.41
CA ASP A 60 7.72 -55.57 -9.32
C ASP A 60 9.23 -55.30 -9.31
N THR A 61 9.71 -54.74 -8.21
CA THR A 61 11.12 -54.44 -7.99
C THR A 61 11.87 -55.60 -7.32
N SER A 62 11.19 -56.68 -6.93
CA SER A 62 11.79 -57.86 -6.30
C SER A 62 12.51 -58.80 -7.28
N GLY A 63 12.36 -58.57 -8.59
CA GLY A 63 13.11 -59.26 -9.65
C GLY A 63 12.35 -60.38 -10.36
N GLU A 64 11.05 -60.56 -10.11
CA GLU A 64 10.21 -61.47 -10.91
C GLU A 64 9.94 -60.87 -12.31
N ILE A 65 10.48 -61.55 -13.32
CA ILE A 65 10.33 -61.19 -14.74
C ILE A 65 9.23 -62.07 -15.34
N ASP A 66 8.35 -61.47 -16.14
CA ASP A 66 7.34 -62.20 -16.88
C ASP A 66 8.01 -63.11 -17.93
N PRO A 67 7.78 -64.44 -17.87
CA PRO A 67 8.45 -65.41 -18.75
C PRO A 67 8.11 -65.27 -20.24
N GLU A 68 7.02 -64.57 -20.61
CA GLU A 68 6.65 -64.39 -22.02
C GLU A 68 7.19 -63.09 -22.63
N THR A 69 7.37 -62.04 -21.82
CA THR A 69 7.71 -60.69 -22.32
C THR A 69 9.08 -60.20 -21.91
N GLY A 70 9.75 -60.85 -20.95
CA GLY A 70 11.07 -60.45 -20.46
C GLY A 70 11.08 -59.11 -19.69
N ALA A 71 9.90 -58.56 -19.36
CA ALA A 71 9.71 -57.32 -18.62
C ALA A 71 9.35 -57.61 -17.14
N PRO A 72 9.66 -56.71 -16.19
CA PRO A 72 9.23 -56.87 -14.81
C PRO A 72 7.71 -56.94 -14.70
N LYS A 73 7.20 -57.81 -13.83
CA LYS A 73 5.76 -58.09 -13.70
C LYS A 73 5.00 -56.86 -13.22
N LYS A 74 3.89 -56.49 -13.89
CA LYS A 74 3.02 -55.38 -13.49
C LYS A 74 2.21 -55.75 -12.23
N ILE A 75 2.42 -55.04 -11.14
CA ILE A 75 1.72 -55.25 -9.86
C ILE A 75 0.42 -54.43 -9.80
N GLY A 76 0.37 -53.26 -10.44
CA GLY A 76 -0.83 -52.42 -10.44
C GLY A 76 -0.63 -51.06 -11.09
N THR A 77 -1.45 -50.09 -10.71
CA THR A 77 -1.42 -48.72 -11.24
C THR A 77 -1.25 -47.71 -10.11
N SER A 78 -0.30 -46.80 -10.28
CA SER A 78 -0.02 -45.66 -9.41
C SER A 78 -1.02 -44.58 -9.81
N PRO A 79 -1.83 -44.07 -8.88
CA PRO A 79 -2.76 -42.99 -9.20
C PRO A 79 -1.99 -41.73 -9.61
N ALA A 80 -2.69 -40.83 -10.32
CA ALA A 80 -2.15 -39.53 -10.67
C ALA A 80 -1.68 -38.77 -9.42
N ARG A 81 -0.56 -38.07 -9.53
CA ARG A 81 0.10 -37.39 -8.41
C ARG A 81 -0.16 -35.89 -8.49
N ALA A 82 -0.30 -35.27 -7.33
CA ALA A 82 -0.38 -33.82 -7.20
C ALA A 82 0.67 -33.35 -6.18
N THR A 83 1.36 -32.26 -6.50
CA THR A 83 2.38 -31.66 -5.61
C THR A 83 1.74 -30.73 -4.59
N GLN A 84 0.68 -30.01 -4.99
CA GLN A 84 -0.04 -29.07 -4.14
C GLN A 84 -1.55 -29.22 -4.38
N VAL A 85 -2.33 -29.17 -3.30
CA VAL A 85 -3.80 -29.14 -3.35
C VAL A 85 -4.25 -27.81 -2.76
N LEU A 86 -4.91 -27.00 -3.58
CA LEU A 86 -5.49 -25.74 -3.16
C LEU A 86 -6.93 -25.98 -2.71
N VAL A 87 -7.24 -25.62 -1.48
CA VAL A 87 -8.58 -25.77 -0.89
C VAL A 87 -9.13 -24.39 -0.60
N ARG A 88 -10.35 -24.11 -1.07
CA ARG A 88 -11.08 -22.85 -0.84
C ARG A 88 -12.35 -23.13 -0.04
N THR A 89 -12.67 -22.28 0.93
CA THR A 89 -13.94 -22.34 1.68
C THR A 89 -15.01 -21.45 1.09
N ALA A 90 -16.24 -21.65 1.57
CA ALA A 90 -17.27 -20.61 1.54
C ALA A 90 -16.80 -19.35 2.29
N GLU A 91 -17.46 -18.23 2.02
CA GLU A 91 -17.20 -16.95 2.68
C GLU A 91 -17.52 -17.02 4.19
N GLY A 92 -16.82 -16.21 5.00
CA GLY A 92 -17.07 -16.10 6.45
C GLY A 92 -16.23 -17.02 7.35
N TYR A 93 -15.35 -17.86 6.80
CA TYR A 93 -14.45 -18.72 7.56
C TYR A 93 -13.03 -18.16 7.63
N THR A 94 -12.35 -18.32 8.77
CA THR A 94 -10.96 -17.88 8.91
C THR A 94 -9.99 -18.90 8.30
N PRO A 95 -8.80 -18.47 7.80
CA PRO A 95 -7.81 -19.39 7.25
C PRO A 95 -7.35 -20.47 8.25
N GLN A 96 -7.33 -20.15 9.54
CA GLN A 96 -6.95 -21.08 10.60
C GLN A 96 -8.04 -22.14 10.84
N GLN A 97 -9.32 -21.76 10.72
CA GLN A 97 -10.43 -22.72 10.77
C GLN A 97 -10.38 -23.69 9.59
N LEU A 98 -10.10 -23.18 8.39
CA LEU A 98 -9.93 -24.01 7.20
C LEU A 98 -8.77 -24.99 7.34
N SER A 99 -7.60 -24.52 7.76
CA SER A 99 -6.42 -25.37 7.93
C SER A 99 -6.69 -26.55 8.88
N ARG A 100 -7.39 -26.30 10.01
CA ARG A 100 -7.83 -27.38 10.92
C ARG A 100 -8.80 -28.35 10.26
N ALA A 101 -9.81 -27.84 9.55
CA ALA A 101 -10.78 -28.70 8.87
C ALA A 101 -10.12 -29.59 7.80
N VAL A 102 -9.14 -29.08 7.05
CA VAL A 102 -8.37 -29.86 6.06
C VAL A 102 -7.51 -30.91 6.76
N LEU A 103 -6.87 -30.57 7.88
CA LEU A 103 -6.09 -31.51 8.65
C LEU A 103 -6.94 -32.70 9.13
N ASP A 104 -8.10 -32.42 9.71
CA ASP A 104 -9.02 -33.46 10.20
C ASP A 104 -9.56 -34.32 9.05
N ALA A 105 -9.90 -33.69 7.93
CA ALA A 105 -10.34 -34.39 6.72
C ALA A 105 -9.23 -35.30 6.17
N TYR A 106 -7.99 -34.82 6.10
CA TYR A 106 -6.85 -35.60 5.63
C TYR A 106 -6.54 -36.77 6.56
N GLN A 107 -6.59 -36.55 7.88
CA GLN A 107 -6.40 -37.64 8.85
C GLN A 107 -7.48 -38.72 8.72
N THR A 108 -8.73 -38.33 8.51
CA THR A 108 -9.84 -39.27 8.26
C THR A 108 -9.63 -40.04 6.97
N PHE A 109 -9.27 -39.34 5.90
CA PHE A 109 -8.93 -39.95 4.61
C PHE A 109 -7.77 -40.94 4.71
N TRP A 110 -6.71 -40.59 5.46
CA TRP A 110 -5.53 -41.44 5.65
C TRP A 110 -5.87 -42.72 6.41
N LYS A 111 -6.65 -42.61 7.51
CA LYS A 111 -7.12 -43.77 8.29
C LYS A 111 -7.96 -44.73 7.44
N ASN A 112 -8.91 -44.19 6.68
CA ASN A 112 -9.78 -44.97 5.79
C ASN A 112 -9.02 -45.58 4.61
N SER A 113 -8.00 -44.88 4.09
CA SER A 113 -7.18 -45.39 2.99
C SER A 113 -6.28 -46.53 3.41
N ARG A 114 -5.85 -46.57 4.68
CA ARG A 114 -5.01 -47.64 5.22
C ARG A 114 -5.78 -48.92 5.53
N SER A 115 -7.08 -48.82 5.83
CA SER A 115 -7.93 -50.00 6.06
C SER A 115 -8.35 -50.72 4.78
N LEU A 116 -8.19 -50.09 3.61
CA LEU A 116 -8.45 -50.68 2.31
C LEU A 116 -7.24 -51.51 1.84
N SER A 117 -7.32 -52.83 1.99
CA SER A 117 -6.27 -53.79 1.59
C SER A 117 -5.98 -53.85 0.09
N ASP A 118 -6.84 -53.25 -0.74
CA ASP A 118 -6.78 -53.28 -2.21
C ASP A 118 -5.87 -52.18 -2.80
N ARG A 119 -5.43 -51.21 -2.00
CA ARG A 119 -4.55 -50.12 -2.47
C ARG A 119 -3.08 -50.45 -2.30
N ILE A 120 -2.41 -50.69 -3.42
CA ILE A 120 -0.96 -50.92 -3.48
C ILE A 120 -0.16 -49.65 -3.09
N VAL A 121 -0.69 -48.46 -3.40
CA VAL A 121 -0.05 -47.17 -3.07
C VAL A 121 -0.79 -46.50 -1.90
N GLN A 122 -0.09 -46.30 -0.79
CA GLN A 122 -0.62 -45.61 0.38
C GLN A 122 -0.43 -44.08 0.28
N PRO A 123 -1.38 -43.28 0.79
CA PRO A 123 -1.19 -41.83 0.86
C PRO A 123 -0.05 -41.46 1.82
N PRO A 124 0.57 -40.28 1.63
CA PRO A 124 1.62 -39.79 2.53
C PRO A 124 1.16 -39.74 3.98
N ASP A 125 2.08 -40.02 4.90
CA ASP A 125 1.81 -39.88 6.33
C ASP A 125 1.35 -38.44 6.67
N PRO A 126 0.38 -38.23 7.59
CA PRO A 126 -0.02 -36.90 8.02
C PRO A 126 1.12 -35.99 8.48
N PHE A 127 2.22 -36.54 9.02
CA PHE A 127 3.40 -35.77 9.38
C PHE A 127 4.25 -35.33 8.17
N ALA A 128 4.09 -35.98 7.02
CA ALA A 128 4.77 -35.62 5.77
C ALA A 128 4.00 -34.58 4.94
N VAL A 129 2.73 -34.29 5.28
CA VAL A 129 1.90 -33.31 4.57
C VAL A 129 1.90 -31.99 5.34
N THR A 130 2.41 -30.94 4.71
CA THR A 130 2.38 -29.59 5.28
C THR A 130 1.14 -28.85 4.82
N ILE A 131 0.27 -28.49 5.76
CA ILE A 131 -0.93 -27.69 5.50
C ILE A 131 -0.61 -26.26 5.92
N MET A 132 -0.50 -25.36 4.95
CA MET A 132 -0.23 -23.94 5.18
C MET A 132 -1.45 -23.11 4.81
N THR A 133 -1.73 -22.05 5.58
CA THR A 133 -2.63 -20.99 5.12
C THR A 133 -1.94 -20.13 4.06
N TRP A 134 -2.71 -19.39 3.27
CA TRP A 134 -2.15 -18.45 2.29
C TRP A 134 -1.25 -17.39 2.98
N GLU A 135 -1.62 -16.96 4.19
CA GLU A 135 -0.86 -15.98 5.00
C GLU A 135 0.49 -16.54 5.42
N GLN A 136 0.53 -17.83 5.81
CA GLN A 136 1.76 -18.52 6.18
C GLN A 136 2.66 -18.75 4.97
N GLN A 137 2.06 -19.14 3.84
CA GLN A 137 2.79 -19.37 2.60
C GLN A 137 3.42 -18.09 2.04
N LEU A 138 2.78 -16.94 2.27
CA LEU A 138 3.24 -15.62 1.82
C LEU A 138 3.80 -14.77 2.96
N ALA A 139 4.15 -15.36 4.10
CA ALA A 139 4.59 -14.63 5.30
C ALA A 139 5.85 -13.78 5.05
N ASP A 140 6.76 -14.25 4.19
CA ASP A 140 7.98 -13.53 3.83
C ASP A 140 7.68 -12.23 3.06
N ILE A 141 6.57 -12.19 2.32
CA ILE A 141 6.12 -11.00 1.58
C ILE A 141 5.23 -10.13 2.48
N ILE A 142 4.32 -10.74 3.24
CA ILE A 142 3.33 -10.03 4.05
C ILE A 142 3.97 -9.40 5.30
N GLY A 143 4.93 -10.07 5.93
CA GLY A 143 5.55 -9.65 7.19
C GLY A 143 6.22 -8.26 7.10
N PRO A 144 7.09 -8.01 6.11
CA PRO A 144 7.67 -6.68 5.89
C PRO A 144 6.60 -5.59 5.66
N VAL A 145 5.59 -5.87 4.83
CA VAL A 145 4.50 -4.92 4.52
C VAL A 145 3.69 -4.57 5.77
N GLN A 146 3.40 -5.55 6.63
CA GLN A 146 2.71 -5.29 7.91
C GLN A 146 3.54 -4.41 8.84
N LYS A 147 4.86 -4.62 8.92
CA LYS A 147 5.76 -3.78 9.73
C LYS A 147 5.83 -2.35 9.20
N GLU A 148 5.91 -2.18 7.88
CA GLU A 148 5.92 -0.87 7.24
C GLU A 148 4.61 -0.10 7.53
N ARG A 149 3.45 -0.76 7.41
CA ARG A 149 2.16 -0.16 7.76
C ARG A 149 2.09 0.29 9.22
N GLU A 150 2.67 -0.47 10.13
CA GLU A 150 2.70 -0.10 11.54
C GLU A 150 3.61 1.10 11.82
N LEU A 151 4.76 1.18 11.14
CA LEU A 151 5.63 2.36 11.21
C LEU A 151 4.93 3.62 10.71
N MET A 152 4.21 3.52 9.59
CA MET A 152 3.41 4.63 9.05
C MET A 152 2.31 5.04 10.03
N ARG A 153 1.62 4.09 10.68
CA ARG A 153 0.61 4.37 11.71
C ARG A 153 1.20 5.18 12.87
N ILE A 154 2.36 4.78 13.38
CA ILE A 154 3.06 5.49 14.45
C ILE A 154 3.45 6.90 14.00
N LEU A 155 4.02 7.05 12.80
CA LEU A 155 4.41 8.35 12.25
C LEU A 155 3.22 9.30 12.15
N PHE A 156 2.10 8.86 11.57
CA PHE A 156 0.89 9.67 11.45
C PHE A 156 0.33 10.06 12.83
N SER A 157 0.42 9.17 13.84
CA SER A 157 -0.02 9.51 15.20
C SER A 157 0.77 10.66 15.83
N ILE A 158 2.09 10.72 15.59
CA ILE A 158 2.95 11.80 16.08
C ILE A 158 2.59 13.12 15.39
N VAL A 159 2.47 13.10 14.06
CA VAL A 159 2.06 14.27 13.27
C VAL A 159 0.71 14.79 13.77
N TYR A 160 -0.22 13.90 14.08
CA TYR A 160 -1.54 14.24 14.56
C TYR A 160 -1.52 14.99 15.91
N ILE A 161 -0.66 14.56 16.85
CA ILE A 161 -0.44 15.25 18.12
C ILE A 161 0.15 16.65 17.88
N VAL A 162 1.16 16.75 17.01
CA VAL A 162 1.80 18.04 16.67
C VAL A 162 0.78 19.00 16.06
N CYS A 163 -0.06 18.55 15.13
CA CYS A 163 -1.14 19.34 14.54
C CYS A 163 -2.14 19.83 15.59
N GLY A 164 -2.53 18.97 16.54
CA GLY A 164 -3.42 19.37 17.64
C GLY A 164 -2.82 20.51 18.49
N GLY A 165 -1.52 20.44 18.79
CA GLY A 165 -0.80 21.50 19.50
C GLY A 165 -0.76 22.82 18.72
N LEU A 166 -0.50 22.77 17.42
CA LEU A 166 -0.51 23.95 16.56
C LEU A 166 -1.88 24.63 16.51
N VAL A 167 -2.95 23.83 16.42
CA VAL A 167 -4.32 24.36 16.44
C VAL A 167 -4.61 25.07 17.77
N LEU A 168 -4.25 24.46 18.91
CA LEU A 168 -4.37 25.09 20.23
C LEU A 168 -3.60 26.43 20.28
N SER A 169 -2.37 26.48 19.77
CA SER A 169 -1.57 27.71 19.73
C SER A 169 -2.22 28.82 18.89
N ILE A 170 -2.78 28.47 17.73
CA ILE A 170 -3.47 29.44 16.85
C ILE A 170 -4.73 29.98 17.55
N PHE A 171 -5.56 29.12 18.14
CA PHE A 171 -6.75 29.57 18.88
C PHE A 171 -6.39 30.42 20.09
N TRP A 172 -5.29 30.10 20.78
CA TRP A 172 -4.78 30.92 21.87
C TRP A 172 -4.43 32.33 21.40
N ALA A 173 -3.71 32.44 20.28
CA ALA A 173 -3.36 33.73 19.69
C ALA A 173 -4.62 34.54 19.28
N ILE A 174 -5.58 33.89 18.62
CA ILE A 174 -6.85 34.53 18.20
C ILE A 174 -7.61 35.10 19.41
N VAL A 175 -7.73 34.32 20.49
CA VAL A 175 -8.40 34.78 21.72
C VAL A 175 -7.66 35.96 22.33
N TYR A 176 -6.33 35.89 22.38
CA TYR A 176 -5.50 36.97 22.93
C TYR A 176 -5.70 38.29 22.18
N GLU A 177 -5.65 38.26 20.84
CA GLU A 177 -5.91 39.43 19.99
C GLU A 177 -7.34 39.99 20.15
N LYS A 178 -8.30 39.12 20.47
CA LYS A 178 -9.73 39.47 20.60
C LYS A 178 -10.20 39.74 22.02
N THR A 179 -9.30 39.82 23.00
CA THR A 179 -9.64 40.02 24.42
C THR A 179 -10.52 41.26 24.66
N ARG A 180 -10.26 42.38 23.96
CA ARG A 180 -11.06 43.61 24.09
C ARG A 180 -12.49 43.45 23.58
N ASP A 181 -12.64 42.87 22.39
CA ASP A 181 -13.93 42.65 21.75
C ASP A 181 -14.82 41.76 22.65
N ILE A 182 -14.22 40.76 23.30
CA ILE A 182 -14.88 39.87 24.27
C ILE A 182 -15.31 40.63 25.52
N GLY A 183 -14.46 41.52 26.05
CA GLY A 183 -14.78 42.38 27.19
C GLY A 183 -15.98 43.31 26.93
N ILE A 184 -16.07 43.88 25.71
CA ILE A 184 -17.22 44.69 25.28
C ILE A 184 -18.49 43.83 25.22
N LEU A 185 -18.42 42.63 24.63
CA LEU A 185 -19.55 41.71 24.55
C LEU A 185 -20.08 41.33 25.94
N ARG A 186 -19.17 41.06 26.88
CA ARG A 186 -19.51 40.79 28.29
C ARG A 186 -20.14 42.00 28.98
N ALA A 187 -19.66 43.21 28.72
CA ALA A 187 -20.22 44.43 29.29
C ALA A 187 -21.65 44.72 28.80
N ILE A 188 -21.97 44.33 27.56
CA ILE A 188 -23.33 44.45 26.98
C ILE A 188 -24.29 43.35 27.51
N GLY A 189 -23.76 42.32 28.17
CA GLY A 189 -24.57 41.27 28.82
C GLY A 189 -24.41 39.86 28.24
N ALA A 190 -23.41 39.61 27.40
CA ALA A 190 -23.15 38.26 26.90
C ALA A 190 -22.80 37.29 28.03
N SER A 191 -23.46 36.13 28.06
CA SER A 191 -23.21 35.07 29.03
C SER A 191 -21.91 34.31 28.73
N ARG A 192 -21.26 33.74 29.76
CA ARG A 192 -20.06 32.90 29.61
C ARG A 192 -20.25 31.75 28.59
N PRO A 193 -21.33 30.94 28.66
CA PRO A 193 -21.57 29.91 27.65
C PRO A 193 -21.84 30.47 26.25
N GLY A 194 -22.39 31.69 26.14
CA GLY A 194 -22.58 32.36 24.85
C GLY A 194 -21.24 32.67 24.17
N ILE A 195 -20.28 33.23 24.91
CA ILE A 195 -18.93 33.51 24.39
C ILE A 195 -18.19 32.22 24.05
N LEU A 196 -18.25 31.22 24.93
CA LEU A 196 -17.69 29.89 24.66
C LEU A 196 -18.27 29.31 23.37
N GLY A 197 -19.60 29.37 23.19
CA GLY A 197 -20.29 28.87 22.00
C GLY A 197 -19.82 29.51 20.70
N ILE A 198 -19.53 30.82 20.68
CA ILE A 198 -19.01 31.52 19.50
C ILE A 198 -17.68 30.90 19.05
N PHE A 199 -16.74 30.73 19.97
CA PHE A 199 -15.43 30.17 19.65
C PHE A 199 -15.47 28.66 19.34
N LEU A 200 -16.35 27.90 19.99
CA LEU A 200 -16.58 26.50 19.64
C LEU A 200 -17.15 26.34 18.23
N ILE A 201 -18.07 27.23 17.81
CA ILE A 201 -18.59 27.25 16.44
C ILE A 201 -17.48 27.61 15.45
N TYR A 202 -16.60 28.58 15.77
CA TYR A 202 -15.42 28.85 14.93
C TYR A 202 -14.54 27.61 14.78
N GLY A 203 -14.24 26.92 15.88
CA GLY A 203 -13.50 25.66 15.88
C GLY A 203 -14.15 24.58 15.02
N LEU A 204 -15.48 24.43 15.15
CA LEU A 204 -16.26 23.47 14.38
C LEU A 204 -16.26 23.80 12.88
N VAL A 205 -16.50 25.06 12.51
CA VAL A 205 -16.55 25.50 11.10
C VAL A 205 -15.18 25.36 10.44
N ILE A 206 -14.11 25.80 11.11
CA ILE A 206 -12.74 25.66 10.59
C ILE A 206 -12.37 24.19 10.47
N GLY A 207 -12.71 23.36 11.47
CA GLY A 207 -12.46 21.93 11.43
C GLY A 207 -13.22 21.21 10.30
N LEU A 208 -14.50 21.56 10.09
CA LEU A 208 -15.31 20.99 9.02
C LEU A 208 -14.79 21.39 7.64
N LEU A 209 -14.54 22.68 7.41
CA LEU A 209 -14.00 23.15 6.14
C LEU A 209 -12.61 22.57 5.87
N GLY A 210 -11.74 22.54 6.88
CA GLY A 210 -10.40 21.98 6.78
C GLY A 210 -10.42 20.48 6.48
N SER A 211 -11.29 19.71 7.17
CA SER A 211 -11.43 18.27 6.93
C SER A 211 -12.03 17.95 5.57
N ILE A 212 -13.05 18.69 5.11
CA ILE A 212 -13.63 18.54 3.78
C ILE A 212 -12.59 18.86 2.70
N PHE A 213 -11.89 19.98 2.84
CA PHE A 213 -10.86 20.39 1.88
C PHE A 213 -9.69 19.40 1.86
N GLY A 214 -9.23 18.96 3.04
CA GLY A 214 -8.18 17.96 3.17
C GLY A 214 -8.57 16.61 2.59
N ALA A 215 -9.80 16.15 2.83
CA ALA A 215 -10.31 14.90 2.26
C ALA A 215 -10.45 14.98 0.74
N LEU A 216 -10.94 16.11 0.20
CA LEU A 216 -11.05 16.34 -1.24
C LEU A 216 -9.67 16.33 -1.90
N LEU A 217 -8.71 17.05 -1.31
CA LEU A 217 -7.34 17.11 -1.83
C LEU A 217 -6.66 15.74 -1.75
N GLY A 218 -6.83 15.03 -0.63
CA GLY A 218 -6.31 13.67 -0.46
C GLY A 218 -6.92 12.69 -1.47
N TRP A 219 -8.24 12.72 -1.66
CA TRP A 219 -8.94 11.91 -2.66
C TRP A 219 -8.48 12.21 -4.09
N LEU A 220 -8.27 13.50 -4.42
CA LEU A 220 -7.74 13.91 -5.72
C LEU A 220 -6.32 13.38 -5.94
N VAL A 221 -5.45 13.43 -4.93
CA VAL A 221 -4.09 12.88 -5.02
C VAL A 221 -4.11 11.36 -5.17
N VAL A 222 -4.88 10.65 -4.35
CA VAL A 222 -4.97 9.19 -4.40
C VAL A 222 -5.51 8.72 -5.75
N SER A 223 -6.60 9.33 -6.23
CA SER A 223 -7.17 8.98 -7.54
C SER A 223 -6.23 9.24 -8.71
N ASN A 224 -5.29 10.18 -8.60
CA ASN A 224 -4.32 10.52 -9.62
C ASN A 224 -2.90 9.99 -9.33
N ILE A 225 -2.73 9.07 -8.37
CA ILE A 225 -1.39 8.65 -7.93
C ILE A 225 -0.55 8.04 -9.05
N ASN A 226 -1.15 7.21 -9.92
CA ASN A 226 -0.46 6.61 -11.06
C ASN A 226 -0.09 7.66 -12.11
N ALA A 227 -1.00 8.59 -12.43
CA ALA A 227 -0.70 9.70 -13.35
C ALA A 227 0.40 10.62 -12.82
N ILE A 228 0.44 10.89 -11.51
CA ILE A 228 1.52 11.65 -10.87
C ILE A 228 2.84 10.85 -10.95
N HIS A 229 2.79 9.54 -10.70
CA HIS A 229 3.95 8.66 -10.79
C HIS A 229 4.56 8.66 -12.20
N ASP A 230 3.73 8.46 -13.23
CA ASP A 230 4.15 8.46 -14.63
C ASP A 230 4.72 9.82 -15.03
N ALA A 231 4.07 10.91 -14.61
CA ALA A 231 4.55 12.27 -14.85
C ALA A 231 5.89 12.58 -14.18
N MET A 232 6.20 11.91 -13.06
CA MET A 232 7.53 11.97 -12.42
C MET A 232 8.54 11.05 -13.11
N GLY A 233 8.10 9.95 -13.70
CA GLY A 233 8.94 9.04 -14.48
C GLY A 233 9.42 9.66 -15.80
N GLU A 234 8.66 10.58 -16.38
CA GLU A 234 9.02 11.29 -17.61
C GLU A 234 9.84 12.57 -17.35
N PRO A 235 10.69 13.01 -18.31
CA PRO A 235 11.36 14.31 -18.21
C PRO A 235 10.32 15.44 -18.16
N ALA A 236 10.60 16.47 -17.34
CA ALA A 236 9.65 17.55 -17.12
C ALA A 236 9.23 18.20 -18.45
N PRO A 237 7.92 18.43 -18.67
CA PRO A 237 7.46 18.92 -19.95
C PRO A 237 8.00 20.32 -20.21
N THR A 238 8.44 20.57 -21.45
CA THR A 238 9.16 21.80 -21.83
C THR A 238 8.37 23.08 -21.55
N TRP A 239 7.05 23.05 -21.64
CA TRP A 239 6.19 24.20 -21.32
C TRP A 239 6.26 24.61 -19.85
N LEU A 240 6.44 23.65 -18.93
CA LEU A 240 6.55 23.89 -17.50
C LEU A 240 7.90 24.54 -17.17
N ILE A 241 8.97 24.09 -17.82
CA ILE A 241 10.29 24.70 -17.70
C ILE A 241 10.22 26.17 -18.18
N ILE A 242 9.61 26.42 -19.33
CA ILE A 242 9.45 27.77 -19.89
C ILE A 242 8.61 28.67 -18.95
N SER A 243 7.53 28.15 -18.36
CA SER A 243 6.68 28.94 -17.44
C SER A 243 7.41 29.33 -16.16
N VAL A 244 8.22 28.43 -15.59
CA VAL A 244 9.02 28.71 -14.39
C VAL A 244 10.08 29.78 -14.66
N PHE A 245 10.79 29.69 -15.79
CA PHE A 245 11.79 30.70 -16.15
C PHE A 245 11.17 32.06 -16.50
N THR A 246 10.02 32.07 -17.17
CA THR A 246 9.31 33.33 -17.47
C THR A 246 8.78 33.99 -16.20
N LEU A 247 8.20 33.24 -15.26
CA LEU A 247 7.81 33.76 -13.94
C LEU A 247 9.01 34.29 -13.15
N GLY A 248 10.15 33.59 -13.18
CA GLY A 248 11.42 34.05 -12.59
C GLY A 248 11.88 35.38 -13.19
N GLY A 249 11.82 35.51 -14.52
CA GLY A 249 12.12 36.76 -15.23
C GLY A 249 11.19 37.92 -14.85
N ILE A 250 9.88 37.66 -14.68
CA ILE A 250 8.92 38.66 -14.22
C ILE A 250 9.27 39.13 -12.80
N LEU A 251 9.57 38.21 -11.88
CA LEU A 251 9.98 38.57 -10.52
C LEU A 251 11.28 39.36 -10.49
N LEU A 252 12.24 39.06 -11.38
CA LEU A 252 13.47 39.83 -11.51
C LEU A 252 13.19 41.28 -11.94
N ILE A 253 12.30 41.49 -12.91
CA ILE A 253 11.88 42.83 -13.36
C ILE A 253 11.20 43.59 -12.20
N VAL A 254 10.32 42.93 -11.46
CA VAL A 254 9.66 43.52 -10.28
C VAL A 254 10.68 43.87 -9.19
N ALA A 255 11.68 43.03 -8.96
CA ALA A 255 12.75 43.28 -8.01
C ALA A 255 13.58 44.50 -8.42
N ILE A 256 13.97 44.60 -9.70
CA ILE A 256 14.72 45.75 -10.23
C ILE A 256 13.90 47.04 -10.07
N HIS A 257 12.61 47.00 -10.42
CA HIS A 257 11.72 48.16 -10.26
C HIS A 257 11.55 48.59 -8.80
N ALA A 258 11.48 47.61 -7.88
CA ALA A 258 11.41 47.85 -6.44
C ALA A 258 12.71 48.45 -5.87
N ALA A 259 13.87 48.03 -6.39
CA ALA A 259 15.17 48.61 -6.04
C ALA A 259 15.25 50.08 -6.45
N VAL A 260 14.82 50.42 -7.67
CA VAL A 260 14.79 51.80 -8.18
C VAL A 260 13.83 52.68 -7.36
N ARG A 261 12.72 52.13 -6.87
CA ARG A 261 11.77 52.84 -6.00
C ARG A 261 12.16 52.86 -4.52
N GLY A 262 13.31 52.30 -4.13
CA GLY A 262 13.81 52.33 -2.75
C GLY A 262 13.06 51.42 -1.76
N SER A 263 12.25 50.46 -2.22
CA SER A 263 11.52 49.54 -1.34
C SER A 263 12.34 48.27 -1.08
N ILE A 264 13.14 48.29 -0.01
CA ILE A 264 14.07 47.20 0.37
C ILE A 264 13.34 45.86 0.53
N LEU A 265 12.17 45.84 1.17
CA LEU A 265 11.39 44.61 1.40
C LEU A 265 10.94 43.95 0.09
N ARG A 266 10.39 44.72 -0.85
CA ARG A 266 9.90 44.19 -2.14
C ARG A 266 11.06 43.73 -3.02
N TRP A 267 12.21 44.41 -2.94
CA TRP A 267 13.42 43.97 -3.61
C TRP A 267 13.93 42.63 -3.06
N LEU A 268 14.07 42.50 -1.74
CA LEU A 268 14.51 41.25 -1.10
C LEU A 268 13.58 40.07 -1.44
N LEU A 269 12.26 40.25 -1.30
CA LEU A 269 11.28 39.22 -1.63
C LEU A 269 11.33 38.84 -3.12
N GLY A 270 11.47 39.82 -4.01
CA GLY A 270 11.58 39.59 -5.45
C GLY A 270 12.85 38.83 -5.84
N VAL A 271 13.99 39.17 -5.26
CA VAL A 271 15.27 38.47 -5.50
C VAL A 271 15.22 37.04 -4.97
N ILE A 272 14.73 36.83 -3.74
CA ILE A 272 14.60 35.50 -3.15
C ILE A 272 13.65 34.63 -3.99
N GLY A 273 12.49 35.17 -4.38
CA GLY A 273 11.54 34.46 -5.23
C GLY A 273 12.11 34.12 -6.61
N CYS A 274 12.84 35.05 -7.24
CA CYS A 274 13.52 34.80 -8.51
C CYS A 274 14.56 33.68 -8.39
N LEU A 275 15.42 33.71 -7.36
CA LEU A 275 16.45 32.69 -7.15
C LEU A 275 15.83 31.31 -6.93
N LEU A 276 14.74 31.23 -6.17
CA LEU A 276 13.99 29.99 -5.97
C LEU A 276 13.42 29.44 -7.28
N LEU A 277 12.75 30.28 -8.07
CA LEU A 277 12.18 29.84 -9.35
C LEU A 277 13.26 29.42 -10.35
N VAL A 278 14.40 30.12 -10.40
CA VAL A 278 15.53 29.72 -11.25
C VAL A 278 16.11 28.38 -10.79
N ALA A 279 16.29 28.17 -9.48
CA ALA A 279 16.76 26.90 -8.95
C ALA A 279 15.80 25.74 -9.28
N VAL A 280 14.49 25.97 -9.14
CA VAL A 280 13.45 24.99 -9.52
C VAL A 280 13.47 24.72 -11.02
N GLY A 281 13.56 25.76 -11.86
CA GLY A 281 13.61 25.63 -13.32
C GLY A 281 14.84 24.86 -13.81
N VAL A 282 16.01 25.12 -13.22
CA VAL A 282 17.24 24.35 -13.48
C VAL A 282 17.09 22.92 -13.01
N GLY A 283 16.56 22.69 -11.80
CA GLY A 283 16.32 21.35 -11.26
C GLY A 283 15.41 20.52 -12.16
N LEU A 284 14.31 21.11 -12.65
CA LEU A 284 13.39 20.47 -13.59
C LEU A 284 14.05 20.19 -14.94
N SER A 285 14.90 21.08 -15.44
CA SER A 285 15.60 20.88 -16.72
C SER A 285 16.66 19.78 -16.67
N LEU A 286 17.24 19.51 -15.50
CA LEU A 286 18.23 18.45 -15.30
C LEU A 286 17.58 17.09 -14.98
N HIS A 287 16.28 17.09 -14.64
CA HIS A 287 15.54 15.89 -14.29
C HIS A 287 15.19 15.07 -15.54
N GLN A 288 15.80 13.89 -15.69
CA GLN A 288 15.57 12.98 -16.83
C GLN A 288 14.45 11.94 -16.56
N GLY A 289 13.72 12.09 -15.46
CA GLY A 289 12.74 11.12 -14.98
C GLY A 289 13.22 10.42 -13.71
N PHE A 290 12.34 10.30 -12.73
CA PHE A 290 12.57 9.60 -11.48
C PHE A 290 11.38 8.67 -11.21
N LEU A 291 11.61 7.37 -11.38
CA LEU A 291 10.66 6.34 -11.02
C LEU A 291 10.70 6.16 -9.50
N LEU A 292 9.69 6.72 -8.82
CA LEU A 292 9.55 6.63 -7.36
C LEU A 292 9.38 5.18 -6.88
N TRP A 293 8.67 4.35 -7.65
CA TRP A 293 8.52 2.92 -7.44
C TRP A 293 9.01 2.19 -8.69
N ASP A 294 10.12 1.47 -8.55
CA ASP A 294 10.59 0.59 -9.62
C ASP A 294 9.81 -0.75 -9.53
N PRO A 295 9.03 -1.13 -10.57
CA PRO A 295 8.27 -2.39 -10.58
C PRO A 295 9.15 -3.63 -10.35
N SER A 296 10.45 -3.56 -10.70
CA SER A 296 11.39 -4.64 -10.47
C SER A 296 11.74 -4.87 -9.00
N VAL A 297 11.59 -3.83 -8.16
CA VAL A 297 11.85 -3.83 -6.72
C VAL A 297 10.56 -4.04 -5.93
N TYR A 298 9.48 -3.37 -6.34
CA TYR A 298 8.25 -3.28 -5.57
C TYR A 298 7.17 -4.28 -5.96
N TYR A 299 7.35 -5.02 -7.05
CA TYR A 299 6.46 -6.14 -7.41
C TYR A 299 5.01 -5.71 -7.76
N PHE A 300 4.76 -4.46 -8.11
CA PHE A 300 3.45 -4.02 -8.63
C PHE A 300 3.65 -3.09 -9.83
N ASP A 301 2.83 -3.30 -10.86
CA ASP A 301 2.88 -2.51 -12.11
C ASP A 301 2.12 -1.18 -11.98
N ASP A 302 1.10 -1.12 -11.13
CA ASP A 302 0.32 0.09 -10.80
C ASP A 302 0.17 0.22 -9.28
N VAL A 303 0.18 1.45 -8.75
CA VAL A 303 -0.10 1.67 -7.33
C VAL A 303 -1.61 1.56 -7.11
N PRO A 304 -2.08 0.65 -6.22
CA PRO A 304 -3.50 0.58 -5.89
C PRO A 304 -3.97 1.90 -5.27
N ASN A 305 -5.01 2.50 -5.86
CA ASN A 305 -5.58 3.77 -5.40
C ASN A 305 -6.88 3.60 -4.61
N GLU A 306 -7.10 2.42 -4.02
CA GLU A 306 -8.28 2.14 -3.21
C GLU A 306 -8.28 2.98 -1.93
N THR A 307 -9.32 3.80 -1.76
CA THR A 307 -9.48 4.64 -0.58
C THR A 307 -10.33 3.92 0.46
N ASP A 308 -9.77 3.64 1.63
CA ASP A 308 -10.54 3.21 2.78
C ASP A 308 -11.31 4.39 3.39
N TRP A 309 -12.57 4.52 2.98
CA TRP A 309 -13.47 5.57 3.44
C TRP A 309 -13.73 5.53 4.94
N PHE A 310 -13.64 4.36 5.59
CA PHE A 310 -13.84 4.27 7.03
C PHE A 310 -12.70 4.96 7.78
N THR A 311 -11.45 4.65 7.42
CA THR A 311 -10.28 5.32 7.99
C THR A 311 -10.29 6.82 7.67
N ALA A 312 -10.62 7.19 6.42
CA ALA A 312 -10.71 8.60 6.03
C ALA A 312 -11.75 9.36 6.87
N LEU A 313 -12.94 8.80 7.08
CA LEU A 313 -14.01 9.41 7.86
C LEU A 313 -13.65 9.49 9.35
N LEU A 314 -12.95 8.50 9.88
CA LEU A 314 -12.40 8.53 11.24
C LEU A 314 -11.37 9.66 11.37
N THR A 315 -10.47 9.84 10.40
CA THR A 315 -9.50 10.95 10.38
C THR A 315 -10.19 12.31 10.27
N MET A 316 -11.22 12.45 9.42
CA MET A 316 -11.99 13.68 9.30
C MET A 316 -12.70 14.04 10.62
N GLY A 317 -13.40 13.07 11.22
CA GLY A 317 -14.08 13.24 12.50
C GLY A 317 -13.11 13.58 13.62
N GLY A 318 -11.95 12.92 13.62
CA GLY A 318 -10.83 13.27 14.48
C GLY A 318 -10.39 14.72 14.29
N ALA A 319 -10.10 15.16 13.06
CA ALA A 319 -9.59 16.50 12.81
C ALA A 319 -10.56 17.58 13.30
N VAL A 320 -11.86 17.38 13.09
CA VAL A 320 -12.92 18.24 13.62
C VAL A 320 -12.91 18.25 15.15
N LEU A 321 -12.82 17.08 15.79
CA LEU A 321 -12.75 16.95 17.24
C LEU A 321 -11.55 17.71 17.82
N PHE A 322 -10.37 17.54 17.24
CA PHE A 322 -9.15 18.25 17.67
C PHE A 322 -9.26 19.76 17.47
N SER A 323 -9.91 20.21 16.39
CA SER A 323 -10.18 21.64 16.18
C SER A 323 -11.09 22.22 17.27
N VAL A 324 -12.16 21.51 17.62
CA VAL A 324 -13.09 21.94 18.67
C VAL A 324 -12.42 21.92 20.04
N ILE A 325 -11.67 20.87 20.38
CA ILE A 325 -10.93 20.78 21.65
C ILE A 325 -9.87 21.88 21.74
N GLY A 326 -9.12 22.11 20.65
CA GLY A 326 -8.12 23.16 20.56
C GLY A 326 -8.71 24.56 20.75
N ALA A 327 -9.93 24.79 20.23
CA ALA A 327 -10.66 26.04 20.46
C ALA A 327 -11.25 26.14 21.88
N ALA A 328 -11.63 25.02 22.50
CA ALA A 328 -12.34 25.00 23.77
C ALA A 328 -11.50 25.57 24.93
N ILE A 329 -10.21 25.23 25.02
CA ILE A 329 -9.35 25.68 26.14
C ILE A 329 -9.18 27.21 26.14
N PRO A 330 -8.76 27.86 25.04
CA PRO A 330 -8.68 29.32 24.98
C PRO A 330 -10.05 29.99 25.13
N ALA A 331 -11.10 29.41 24.55
CA ALA A 331 -12.45 29.96 24.63
C ALA A 331 -13.01 29.99 26.06
N ALA A 332 -12.80 28.92 26.83
CA ALA A 332 -13.19 28.86 28.24
C ALA A 332 -12.45 29.94 29.05
N ARG A 333 -11.15 30.08 28.82
CA ARG A 333 -10.34 31.17 29.40
C ARG A 333 -10.89 32.56 29.04
N ALA A 334 -11.26 32.77 27.78
CA ALA A 334 -11.81 34.03 27.31
C ALA A 334 -13.17 34.37 27.94
N ALA A 335 -14.02 33.35 28.11
CA ALA A 335 -15.33 33.49 28.73
C ALA A 335 -15.25 33.87 30.22
N ASP A 336 -14.15 33.53 30.90
CA ASP A 336 -13.92 33.87 32.30
C ASP A 336 -13.29 35.26 32.51
N THR A 337 -12.73 35.90 31.48
CA THR A 337 -12.05 37.21 31.58
C THR A 337 -12.97 38.33 32.03
N ASP A 338 -12.70 38.95 33.19
CA ASP A 338 -13.52 40.03 33.75
C ASP A 338 -13.55 41.25 32.80
N PRO A 339 -14.75 41.75 32.42
CA PRO A 339 -14.89 42.88 31.49
C PRO A 339 -14.14 44.13 31.95
N VAL A 340 -14.01 44.37 33.26
CA VAL A 340 -13.31 45.56 33.78
C VAL A 340 -11.80 45.44 33.54
N THR A 341 -11.22 44.26 33.72
CA THR A 341 -9.80 44.04 33.44
C THR A 341 -9.51 43.99 31.94
N ALA A 342 -10.38 43.37 31.14
CA ALA A 342 -10.26 43.33 29.68
C ALA A 342 -10.24 44.72 29.03
N LEU A 343 -10.91 45.72 29.63
CA LEU A 343 -10.95 47.11 29.16
C LEU A 343 -9.83 47.99 29.75
N ARG A 344 -9.16 47.53 30.81
CA ARG A 344 -8.17 48.31 31.57
C ARG A 344 -6.72 48.08 31.13
N TYR A 345 -6.40 46.94 30.50
CA TYR A 345 -5.05 46.68 30.01
C TYR A 345 -4.73 47.50 28.75
N GLN A 346 -3.90 48.52 28.94
CA GLN A 346 -2.87 48.99 28.02
C GLN A 346 -1.52 48.80 28.70
#